data_AF-A0AAN4WVA2-F1
#
_entry.id   AF-A0AAN4WVA2-F1
#
_cell.length_a   1.000
_cell.length_b   1.000
_cell.length_c   1.000
_cell.angle_alpha   90.00
_cell.angle_beta   90.00
_cell.angle_gamma   90.00
#
_symmetry.space_group_name_H-M   'P 1'
#
loop_
_entity.id
_entity.type
_entity.pdbx_description
1 polymer ?
#
loop_
_entity_poly.entity_id
_entity_poly.type
_entity_poly.pdbx_seq_one_letter_code
_entity_poly.pdbx_strand_id
1 'polypeptide(L)'
;MNFPSHRWLRAGFALVLACLLASSPWAAELSAKRQALLMSMFKEDAVLTEQVHRDFWAGVDVSDAAANEAAQDRLAAAMRNSIEYERATALSYQASMKQRKPVVNPRYEAALKDRLAMLKARNLAPDDVLAKDKAFRASLVPISRGKPFEADGKRIVMTPALVDAALQRVEASHQRLERLLNPVWAGAGG
;
A
#
# COMPACT_ATOMS: atom_id res chain seq x y z
N MET A 1 8.40 24.72 -19.48
CA MET A 1 8.36 23.31 -19.92
C MET A 1 7.69 22.49 -18.84
N ASN A 2 6.43 22.09 -19.04
CA ASN A 2 5.66 21.27 -18.11
C ASN A 2 6.01 19.80 -18.31
N PHE A 3 6.73 19.19 -17.36
CA PHE A 3 6.95 17.76 -17.34
C PHE A 3 5.76 17.05 -16.68
N PRO A 4 5.13 16.06 -17.32
CA PRO A 4 4.02 15.31 -16.72
C PRO A 4 4.59 14.30 -15.70
N SER A 5 4.64 14.71 -14.44
CA SER A 5 5.25 13.99 -13.30
C SER A 5 4.42 12.82 -12.73
N HIS A 6 3.34 12.37 -13.38
CA HIS A 6 2.32 11.53 -12.71
C HIS A 6 2.21 10.07 -13.18
N ARG A 7 3.10 9.58 -14.06
CA ARG A 7 2.94 8.22 -14.62
C ARG A 7 3.67 7.10 -13.85
N TRP A 8 4.64 7.43 -13.00
CA TRP A 8 5.60 6.43 -12.50
C TRP A 8 5.19 5.86 -11.14
N LEU A 9 4.35 6.59 -10.39
CA LEU A 9 3.69 6.10 -9.18
C LEU A 9 2.55 5.09 -9.46
N ARG A 10 2.22 4.83 -10.73
CA ARG A 10 1.06 4.00 -11.12
C ARG A 10 1.35 2.51 -11.25
N ALA A 11 2.62 2.10 -11.43
CA ALA A 11 2.94 0.72 -11.80
C ALA A 11 3.35 -0.17 -10.61
N GLY A 12 4.00 0.38 -9.58
CA GLY A 12 4.48 -0.40 -8.43
C GLY A 12 3.36 -0.94 -7.52
N PHE A 13 2.22 -0.23 -7.47
CA PHE A 13 1.13 -0.51 -6.51
C PHE A 13 0.25 -1.69 -6.91
N ALA A 14 0.02 -1.88 -8.22
CA ALA A 14 -0.92 -2.90 -8.72
C ALA A 14 -0.33 -4.33 -8.74
N LEU A 15 0.98 -4.46 -8.99
CA LEU A 15 1.64 -5.76 -9.14
C LEU A 15 1.88 -6.48 -7.80
N VAL A 16 2.05 -5.70 -6.73
CA VAL A 16 2.48 -6.19 -5.41
C VAL A 16 1.36 -6.84 -4.60
N LEU A 17 0.14 -6.30 -4.73
CA LEU A 17 -1.03 -6.94 -4.13
C LEU A 17 -1.56 -8.08 -5.00
N ALA A 18 -1.33 -8.06 -6.32
CA ALA A 18 -1.69 -9.17 -7.21
C ALA A 18 -1.00 -10.49 -6.77
N CYS A 19 0.26 -10.42 -6.31
CA CYS A 19 0.95 -11.58 -5.74
C CYS A 19 0.43 -11.99 -4.33
N LEU A 20 -0.09 -11.06 -3.54
CA LEU A 20 -0.69 -11.35 -2.21
C LEU A 20 -2.09 -11.97 -2.31
N LEU A 21 -2.74 -11.81 -3.45
CA LEU A 21 -4.08 -12.29 -3.74
C LEU A 21 -4.07 -13.50 -4.69
N ALA A 22 -2.94 -13.98 -5.19
CA ALA A 22 -2.91 -15.16 -6.05
C ALA A 22 -2.89 -16.50 -5.29
N SER A 23 -2.67 -16.49 -3.97
CA SER A 23 -2.20 -17.68 -3.24
C SER A 23 -2.77 -17.85 -1.83
N SER A 24 -3.88 -17.18 -1.50
CA SER A 24 -4.67 -17.55 -0.33
C SER A 24 -5.84 -18.44 -0.76
N PRO A 25 -6.26 -19.45 0.03
CA PRO A 25 -7.54 -20.13 -0.19
C PRO A 25 -8.74 -19.15 -0.17
N TRP A 26 -8.50 -17.91 0.26
CA TRP A 26 -9.43 -16.79 0.25
C TRP A 26 -9.39 -15.92 -1.02
N ALA A 27 -8.39 -16.09 -1.88
CA ALA A 27 -8.41 -15.58 -3.25
C ALA A 27 -9.42 -16.33 -4.12
N ALA A 28 -9.76 -17.55 -3.70
CA ALA A 28 -10.86 -18.32 -4.29
C ALA A 28 -12.24 -17.82 -3.81
N GLU A 29 -12.33 -17.05 -2.71
CA GLU A 29 -13.59 -16.54 -2.12
C GLU A 29 -13.83 -15.03 -2.29
N LEU A 30 -12.78 -14.23 -2.42
CA LEU A 30 -12.90 -12.86 -2.94
C LEU A 30 -13.00 -12.95 -4.46
N SER A 31 -14.23 -12.82 -4.98
CA SER A 31 -14.42 -12.73 -6.44
C SER A 31 -13.44 -11.71 -7.04
N ALA A 32 -12.91 -11.99 -8.24
CA ALA A 32 -11.98 -11.10 -8.94
C ALA A 32 -12.48 -9.65 -9.02
N LYS A 33 -13.81 -9.45 -9.00
CA LYS A 33 -14.48 -8.16 -8.90
C LYS A 33 -14.19 -7.42 -7.60
N ARG A 34 -14.28 -8.07 -6.44
CA ARG A 34 -13.97 -7.46 -5.13
C ARG A 34 -12.48 -7.14 -5.00
N GLN A 35 -11.62 -8.02 -5.51
CA GLN A 35 -10.20 -7.74 -5.58
C GLN A 35 -9.92 -6.50 -6.43
N ALA A 36 -10.54 -6.38 -7.61
CA ALA A 36 -10.39 -5.21 -8.47
C ALA A 36 -10.90 -3.91 -7.80
N LEU A 37 -12.03 -3.96 -7.09
CA LEU A 37 -12.57 -2.83 -6.33
C LEU A 37 -11.61 -2.39 -5.23
N LEU A 38 -11.08 -3.33 -4.46
CA LEU A 38 -10.10 -3.07 -3.41
C LEU A 38 -8.82 -2.45 -3.99
N MET A 39 -8.32 -2.99 -5.10
CA MET A 39 -7.17 -2.44 -5.81
C MET A 39 -7.42 -1.03 -6.34
N SER A 40 -8.66 -0.73 -6.75
CA SER A 40 -9.01 0.58 -7.27
C SER A 40 -8.93 1.68 -6.21
N MET A 41 -9.13 1.36 -4.93
CA MET A 41 -9.10 2.35 -3.84
C MET A 41 -7.71 2.92 -3.53
N PHE A 42 -6.66 2.27 -4.03
CA PHE A 42 -5.29 2.77 -3.95
C PHE A 42 -4.95 3.79 -5.05
N LYS A 43 -5.83 3.98 -6.04
CA LYS A 43 -5.62 5.01 -7.07
C LYS A 43 -5.80 6.40 -6.47
N GLU A 44 -5.03 7.35 -7.01
CA GLU A 44 -5.04 8.75 -6.55
C GLU A 44 -6.41 9.41 -6.71
N ASP A 45 -7.14 9.06 -7.77
CA ASP A 45 -8.46 9.56 -8.16
C ASP A 45 -9.61 8.67 -7.71
N ALA A 46 -9.35 7.70 -6.83
CA ALA A 46 -10.38 6.79 -6.35
C ALA A 46 -11.43 7.53 -5.51
N VAL A 47 -12.70 7.35 -5.85
CA VAL A 47 -13.85 7.83 -5.08
C VAL A 47 -14.59 6.63 -4.52
N LEU A 48 -14.69 6.55 -3.20
CA LEU A 48 -15.55 5.58 -2.53
C LEU A 48 -16.98 6.13 -2.47
N THR A 49 -17.84 5.63 -3.37
CA THR A 49 -19.28 5.91 -3.35
C THR A 49 -20.03 4.82 -2.60
N GLU A 50 -21.26 5.12 -2.18
CA GLU A 50 -22.14 4.12 -1.56
C GLU A 50 -22.40 2.93 -2.51
N GLN A 51 -22.51 3.18 -3.82
CA GLN A 51 -22.66 2.10 -4.80
C GLN A 51 -21.43 1.20 -4.86
N VAL A 52 -20.21 1.77 -4.85
CA VAL A 52 -18.96 1.00 -4.82
C VAL A 52 -18.87 0.16 -3.54
N HIS A 53 -19.30 0.72 -2.41
CA HIS A 53 -19.37 0.01 -1.13
C HIS A 53 -20.36 -1.15 -1.18
N ARG A 54 -21.60 -0.91 -1.66
CA ARG A 54 -22.59 -1.97 -1.85
C ARG A 54 -22.11 -3.06 -2.80
N ASP A 55 -21.46 -2.70 -3.91
CA ASP A 55 -20.92 -3.64 -4.88
C ASP A 55 -19.80 -4.53 -4.29
N PHE A 56 -19.02 -3.98 -3.35
CA PHE A 56 -17.99 -4.74 -2.64
C PHE A 56 -18.62 -5.77 -1.69
N TRP A 57 -19.66 -5.38 -0.93
CA TRP A 57 -20.35 -6.22 0.02
C TRP A 57 -21.46 -7.11 -0.58
N ALA A 58 -21.85 -6.89 -1.84
CA ALA A 58 -22.91 -7.63 -2.51
C ALA A 58 -22.65 -9.14 -2.52
N GLY A 59 -23.61 -9.93 -2.02
CA GLY A 59 -23.51 -11.39 -1.97
C GLY A 59 -22.53 -11.92 -0.92
N VAL A 60 -22.08 -11.10 0.04
CA VAL A 60 -21.51 -11.60 1.31
C VAL A 60 -22.68 -11.83 2.25
N ASP A 61 -22.90 -13.08 2.66
CA ASP A 61 -23.79 -13.35 3.79
C ASP A 61 -23.05 -12.98 5.07
N VAL A 62 -23.38 -11.82 5.64
CA VAL A 62 -22.78 -11.32 6.88
C VAL A 62 -23.31 -12.06 8.11
N SER A 63 -24.30 -12.96 7.94
CA SER A 63 -24.88 -13.74 9.04
C SER A 63 -24.01 -14.91 9.51
N ASP A 64 -23.11 -15.42 8.66
CA ASP A 64 -22.09 -16.42 9.04
C ASP A 64 -20.78 -15.71 9.45
N ALA A 65 -20.88 -14.97 10.55
CA ALA A 65 -19.93 -13.92 10.92
C ALA A 65 -18.51 -14.44 11.21
N ALA A 66 -18.34 -15.60 11.85
CA ALA A 66 -17.05 -16.02 12.40
C ALA A 66 -15.98 -16.38 11.35
N ALA A 67 -16.38 -17.02 10.24
CA ALA A 67 -15.45 -17.38 9.16
C ALA A 67 -15.11 -16.15 8.29
N ASN A 68 -16.09 -15.26 8.08
CA ASN A 68 -15.90 -14.01 7.36
C ASN A 68 -15.06 -13.01 8.16
N GLU A 69 -15.25 -12.91 9.47
CA GLU A 69 -14.54 -11.98 10.35
C GLU A 69 -13.04 -12.29 10.42
N ALA A 70 -12.66 -13.55 10.70
CA ALA A 70 -11.26 -13.93 10.83
C ALA A 70 -10.43 -13.66 9.57
N ALA A 71 -11.06 -13.69 8.41
CA ALA A 71 -10.37 -13.49 7.16
C ALA A 71 -10.48 -12.03 6.68
N GLN A 72 -11.57 -11.31 6.99
CA GLN A 72 -11.63 -9.85 6.87
C GLN A 72 -10.56 -9.19 7.74
N ASP A 73 -10.34 -9.69 8.95
CA ASP A 73 -9.29 -9.23 9.84
C ASP A 73 -7.90 -9.46 9.24
N ARG A 74 -7.66 -10.61 8.60
CA ARG A 74 -6.39 -10.86 7.90
C ARG A 74 -6.18 -9.91 6.73
N LEU A 75 -7.24 -9.61 5.98
CA LEU A 75 -7.19 -8.64 4.88
C LEU A 75 -6.92 -7.24 5.41
N ALA A 76 -7.67 -6.79 6.42
CA ALA A 76 -7.47 -5.51 7.08
C ALA A 76 -6.06 -5.39 7.66
N ALA A 77 -5.54 -6.44 8.30
CA ALA A 77 -4.18 -6.47 8.83
C ALA A 77 -3.13 -6.36 7.71
N ALA A 78 -3.28 -7.11 6.61
CA ALA A 78 -2.36 -7.04 5.47
C ALA A 78 -2.37 -5.65 4.81
N MET A 79 -3.53 -4.99 4.76
CA MET A 79 -3.68 -3.65 4.21
C MET A 79 -3.09 -2.58 5.12
N ARG A 80 -3.36 -2.64 6.42
CA ARG A 80 -2.72 -1.78 7.43
C ARG A 80 -1.20 -1.91 7.36
N ASN A 81 -0.67 -3.14 7.26
CA ASN A 81 0.76 -3.37 7.09
C ASN A 81 1.30 -2.73 5.79
N SER A 82 0.59 -2.88 4.68
CA SER A 82 1.00 -2.29 3.39
C SER A 82 1.03 -0.75 3.46
N ILE A 83 0.03 -0.14 4.10
CA ILE A 83 -0.04 1.31 4.28
C ILE A 83 1.07 1.80 5.20
N GLU A 84 1.31 1.13 6.34
CA GLU A 84 2.37 1.51 7.26
C GLU A 84 3.76 1.36 6.61
N TYR A 85 3.96 0.33 5.79
CA TYR A 85 5.19 0.12 5.03
C TYR A 85 5.47 1.30 4.06
N GLU A 86 4.46 1.73 3.29
CA GLU A 86 4.56 2.87 2.39
C GLU A 86 4.76 4.20 3.16
N ARG A 87 4.00 4.39 4.26
CA ARG A 87 4.13 5.55 5.13
C ARG A 87 5.54 5.66 5.70
N ALA A 88 6.06 4.57 6.26
CA ALA A 88 7.38 4.53 6.87
C ALA A 88 8.49 4.73 5.82
N THR A 89 8.28 4.27 4.59
CA THR A 89 9.16 4.54 3.44
C THR A 89 9.22 6.04 3.14
N ALA A 90 8.07 6.70 2.97
CA ALA A 90 8.00 8.14 2.73
C ALA A 90 8.60 8.96 3.88
N LEU A 91 8.33 8.59 5.13
CA LEU A 91 8.93 9.22 6.31
C LEU A 91 10.45 9.03 6.36
N SER A 92 10.97 7.89 5.91
CA SER A 92 12.41 7.64 5.81
C SER A 92 13.07 8.56 4.77
N TYR A 93 12.42 8.79 3.64
CA TYR A 93 12.87 9.80 2.66
C TYR A 93 12.86 11.20 3.24
N GLN A 94 11.78 11.60 3.93
CA GLN A 94 11.69 12.89 4.60
C GLN A 94 12.82 13.10 5.60
N ALA A 95 13.03 12.12 6.48
CA ALA A 95 14.06 12.14 7.50
C ALA A 95 15.46 12.18 6.90
N SER A 96 15.70 11.40 5.84
CA SER A 96 17.01 11.34 5.18
C SER A 96 17.37 12.66 4.51
N MET A 97 16.41 13.32 3.85
CA MET A 97 16.61 14.66 3.29
C MET A 97 16.87 15.70 4.39
N LYS A 98 16.06 15.70 5.45
CA LYS A 98 16.16 16.67 6.56
C LYS A 98 17.49 16.55 7.30
N GLN A 99 17.94 15.33 7.55
CA GLN A 99 19.15 15.07 8.34
C GLN A 99 20.42 14.94 7.47
N ARG A 100 20.28 14.98 6.14
CA ARG A 100 21.36 14.81 5.15
C ARG A 100 22.18 13.53 5.32
N LYS A 101 21.60 12.51 5.94
CA LYS A 101 22.16 11.16 6.11
C LYS A 101 21.10 10.11 5.82
N PRO A 102 21.45 8.88 5.44
CA PRO A 102 20.47 7.80 5.30
C PRO A 102 19.81 7.50 6.66
N VAL A 103 18.49 7.66 6.74
CA VAL A 103 17.70 7.41 7.94
C VAL A 103 16.52 6.51 7.58
N VAL A 104 16.38 5.41 8.32
CA VAL A 104 15.24 4.50 8.23
C VAL A 104 14.31 4.77 9.40
N ASN A 105 13.02 4.94 9.12
CA ASN A 105 12.00 5.04 10.16
C ASN A 105 11.89 3.69 10.90
N PRO A 106 11.91 3.63 12.24
CA PRO A 106 11.81 2.37 12.98
C PRO A 106 10.57 1.52 12.64
N ARG A 107 9.46 2.17 12.26
CA ARG A 107 8.23 1.49 11.85
C ARG A 107 8.37 0.73 10.53
N TYR A 108 9.33 1.11 9.70
CA TYR A 108 9.63 0.39 8.45
C TYR A 108 10.11 -1.03 8.74
N GLU A 109 11.01 -1.21 9.71
CA GLU A 109 11.53 -2.53 10.08
C GLU A 109 10.45 -3.44 10.66
N ALA A 110 9.57 -2.87 11.49
CA ALA A 110 8.40 -3.59 12.01
C ALA A 110 7.47 -4.04 10.88
N ALA A 111 7.12 -3.13 9.97
CA ALA A 111 6.26 -3.45 8.83
C ALA A 111 6.90 -4.48 7.89
N LEU A 112 8.20 -4.39 7.63
CA LEU A 112 8.95 -5.37 6.83
C LEU A 112 8.94 -6.76 7.49
N LYS A 113 9.18 -6.83 8.80
CA LYS A 113 9.14 -8.09 9.55
C LYS A 113 7.78 -8.76 9.48
N ASP A 114 6.71 -8.00 9.71
CA ASP A 114 5.34 -8.50 9.63
C ASP A 114 5.02 -9.01 8.22
N ARG A 115 5.48 -8.29 7.20
CA ARG A 115 5.32 -8.70 5.80
C ARG A 115 6.03 -10.01 5.49
N LEU A 116 7.27 -10.18 5.92
CA LEU A 116 8.01 -11.43 5.75
C LEU A 116 7.37 -12.58 6.53
N ALA A 117 6.83 -12.32 7.72
CA ALA A 117 6.08 -13.30 8.49
C ALA A 117 4.80 -13.76 7.76
N MET A 118 4.05 -12.83 7.15
CA MET A 118 2.87 -13.15 6.35
C MET A 118 3.20 -14.00 5.12
N LEU A 119 4.30 -13.69 4.41
CA LEU A 119 4.74 -14.49 3.27
C LEU A 119 5.15 -15.90 3.71
N LYS A 120 5.91 -16.02 4.80
CA LYS A 120 6.31 -17.31 5.37
C LYS A 120 5.11 -18.16 5.78
N ALA A 121 4.13 -17.57 6.47
CA ALA A 121 2.90 -18.26 6.87
C ALA A 121 2.10 -18.80 5.67
N ARG A 122 2.30 -18.23 4.49
CA ARG A 122 1.65 -18.61 3.22
C ARG A 122 2.53 -19.45 2.29
N ASN A 123 3.73 -19.84 2.74
CA ASN A 123 4.72 -20.54 1.91
C ASN A 123 5.04 -19.80 0.59
N LEU A 124 5.13 -18.47 0.64
CA LEU A 124 5.44 -17.62 -0.51
C LEU A 124 6.90 -17.15 -0.46
N ALA A 125 7.52 -17.05 -1.64
CA ALA A 125 8.89 -16.59 -1.78
C ALA A 125 9.04 -15.11 -1.37
N PRO A 126 10.06 -14.74 -0.58
CA PRO A 126 10.28 -13.37 -0.12
C PRO A 126 11.10 -12.52 -1.08
N ASP A 127 11.61 -13.08 -2.18
CA ASP A 127 12.65 -12.48 -3.04
C ASP A 127 12.28 -11.07 -3.51
N ASP A 128 11.05 -10.87 -3.98
CA ASP A 128 10.57 -9.55 -4.43
C ASP A 128 10.55 -8.52 -3.30
N VAL A 129 10.17 -8.93 -2.09
CA VAL A 129 10.13 -8.03 -0.92
C VAL A 129 11.55 -7.66 -0.49
N LEU A 130 12.47 -8.62 -0.50
CA LEU A 130 13.87 -8.39 -0.16
C LEU A 130 14.60 -7.55 -1.21
N ALA A 131 14.30 -7.76 -2.50
CA ALA A 131 14.83 -6.94 -3.59
C ALA A 131 14.36 -5.48 -3.47
N LYS A 132 13.10 -5.25 -3.10
CA LYS A 132 12.55 -3.92 -2.85
C LYS A 132 13.17 -3.26 -1.63
N ASP A 133 13.34 -4.00 -0.53
CA ASP A 133 14.03 -3.50 0.66
C ASP A 133 15.46 -3.04 0.33
N LYS A 134 16.21 -3.86 -0.42
CA LYS A 134 17.55 -3.52 -0.87
C LYS A 134 17.56 -2.24 -1.72
N ALA A 135 16.64 -2.13 -2.68
CA ALA A 135 16.51 -0.95 -3.54
C ALA A 135 16.15 0.31 -2.74
N PHE A 136 15.21 0.19 -1.79
CA PHE A 136 14.84 1.27 -0.88
C PHE A 136 16.04 1.75 -0.05
N ARG A 137 16.75 0.85 0.61
CA ARG A 137 17.93 1.24 1.42
C ARG A 137 19.02 1.88 0.57
N ALA A 138 19.24 1.38 -0.65
CA ALA A 138 20.20 1.95 -1.59
C ALA A 138 19.80 3.37 -2.04
N SER A 139 18.50 3.67 -2.16
CA SER A 139 18.02 4.99 -2.57
C SER A 139 18.20 6.07 -1.50
N LEU A 140 18.29 5.70 -0.21
CA LEU A 140 18.45 6.69 0.88
C LEU A 140 19.75 7.49 0.79
N VAL A 141 20.83 6.91 0.28
CA VAL A 141 22.13 7.57 0.12
C VAL A 141 22.10 8.74 -0.87
N PRO A 142 21.65 8.56 -2.13
CA PRO A 142 21.49 9.69 -3.05
C PRO A 142 20.43 10.68 -2.56
N ILE A 143 19.31 10.22 -2.00
CA ILE A 143 18.24 11.10 -1.49
C ILE A 143 18.75 12.02 -0.38
N SER A 144 19.54 11.50 0.57
CA SER A 144 20.10 12.31 1.66
C SER A 144 21.08 13.39 1.18
N ARG A 145 21.56 13.26 -0.07
CA ARG A 145 22.47 14.20 -0.73
C ARG A 145 21.76 15.08 -1.76
N GLY A 146 20.43 14.99 -1.88
CA GLY A 146 19.66 15.66 -2.92
C GLY A 146 20.04 15.21 -4.34
N LYS A 147 20.64 14.04 -4.48
CA LYS A 147 21.05 13.47 -5.76
C LYS A 147 19.95 12.58 -6.32
N PRO A 148 19.84 12.48 -7.65
CA PRO A 148 18.93 11.56 -8.27
C PRO A 148 19.29 10.09 -7.98
N PHE A 149 18.28 9.23 -8.01
CA PHE A 149 18.41 7.77 -7.95
C PHE A 149 17.59 7.12 -9.07
N GLU A 150 17.91 5.87 -9.43
CA GLU A 150 17.17 5.11 -10.43
C GLU A 150 16.04 4.31 -9.76
N ALA A 151 14.82 4.43 -10.30
CA ALA A 151 13.68 3.59 -9.98
C ALA A 151 12.88 3.32 -11.25
N ASP A 152 12.54 2.05 -11.49
CA ASP A 152 11.80 1.60 -12.67
C ASP A 152 12.41 2.08 -14.00
N GLY A 153 13.74 2.05 -14.09
CA GLY A 153 14.49 2.48 -15.28
C GLY A 153 14.49 3.99 -15.51
N LYS A 154 14.14 4.77 -14.48
CA LYS A 154 14.15 6.22 -14.58
C LYS A 154 14.84 6.91 -13.41
N ARG A 155 15.45 8.05 -13.76
CA ARG A 155 16.14 8.93 -12.84
C ARG A 155 15.16 9.86 -12.12
N ILE A 156 15.06 9.73 -10.80
CA ILE A 156 14.16 10.50 -9.94
C ILE A 156 14.98 11.34 -8.95
N VAL A 157 14.64 12.62 -8.81
CA VAL A 157 15.12 13.47 -7.72
C VAL A 157 14.01 13.55 -6.67
N MET A 158 14.26 13.01 -5.47
CA MET A 158 13.30 13.12 -4.37
C MET A 158 13.28 14.55 -3.84
N THR A 159 12.08 15.11 -3.66
CA THR A 159 11.87 16.47 -3.13
C THR A 159 10.89 16.42 -1.95
N PRO A 160 10.89 17.43 -1.06
CA PRO A 160 9.91 17.52 0.02
C PRO A 160 8.47 17.44 -0.49
N ALA A 161 8.13 18.18 -1.56
CA ALA A 161 6.81 18.16 -2.17
C ALA A 161 6.38 16.76 -2.67
N LEU A 162 7.31 15.97 -3.22
CA LEU A 162 7.02 14.59 -3.62
C LEU A 162 6.74 13.68 -2.43
N VAL A 163 7.48 13.87 -1.33
CA VAL A 163 7.24 13.11 -0.09
C VAL A 163 5.92 13.49 0.55
N ASP A 164 5.60 14.78 0.63
CA ASP A 164 4.33 15.26 1.20
C ASP A 164 3.15 14.75 0.36
N ALA A 165 3.26 14.81 -0.98
CA ALA A 165 2.25 14.23 -1.86
C ALA A 165 2.12 12.71 -1.68
N ALA A 166 3.21 11.98 -1.47
CA ALA A 166 3.16 10.55 -1.19
C ALA A 166 2.45 10.25 0.14
N LEU A 167 2.77 10.99 1.21
CA LEU A 167 2.13 10.86 2.52
C LEU A 167 0.63 11.16 2.44
N GLN A 168 0.22 12.22 1.75
CA GLN A 168 -1.19 12.55 1.53
C GLN A 168 -1.93 11.43 0.78
N ARG A 169 -1.31 10.83 -0.23
CA ARG A 169 -1.90 9.70 -0.97
C ARG A 169 -2.07 8.46 -0.11
N VAL A 170 -1.08 8.15 0.72
CA VAL A 170 -1.13 7.01 1.65
C VAL A 170 -2.26 7.19 2.65
N GLU A 171 -2.38 8.40 3.23
CA GLU A 171 -3.46 8.74 4.16
C GLU A 171 -4.84 8.67 3.51
N ALA A 172 -5.01 9.26 2.32
CA ALA A 172 -6.27 9.22 1.59
C ALA A 172 -6.66 7.77 1.21
N SER A 173 -5.68 6.93 0.86
CA SER A 173 -5.92 5.51 0.58
C SER A 173 -6.35 4.77 1.83
N HIS A 174 -5.70 5.03 2.98
CA HIS A 174 -6.09 4.46 4.27
C HIS A 174 -7.54 4.76 4.62
N GLN A 175 -7.94 6.03 4.55
CA GLN A 175 -9.31 6.45 4.86
C GLN A 175 -10.35 5.79 3.96
N ARG A 176 -10.08 5.69 2.64
CA ARG A 176 -10.98 4.98 1.71
C ARG A 176 -11.09 3.50 2.03
N LEU A 177 -9.98 2.88 2.41
CA LEU A 177 -9.94 1.45 2.68
C LEU A 177 -10.59 1.08 4.00
N GLU A 178 -10.37 1.87 5.06
CA GLU A 178 -11.10 1.68 6.31
C GLU A 178 -12.62 1.80 6.11
N ARG A 179 -13.06 2.76 5.28
CA ARG A 179 -14.48 2.91 4.95
C ARG A 179 -15.02 1.79 4.06
N LEU A 180 -14.24 1.31 3.09
CA LEU A 180 -14.63 0.19 2.23
C LEU A 180 -14.79 -1.10 3.05
N LEU A 181 -13.86 -1.36 3.97
CA LEU A 181 -13.82 -2.56 4.81
C LEU A 181 -14.79 -2.50 6.00
N ASN A 182 -15.43 -1.35 6.26
CA ASN A 182 -16.53 -1.29 7.21
C ASN A 182 -17.79 -1.92 6.56
N PRO A 183 -18.41 -2.96 7.13
CA PRO A 183 -19.62 -3.57 6.57
C PRO A 183 -20.82 -2.62 6.56
N VAL A 184 -20.83 -1.61 7.44
CA VAL A 184 -21.87 -0.58 7.50
C VAL A 184 -21.41 0.65 6.74
N TRP A 185 -22.27 1.17 5.86
CA TRP A 185 -22.02 2.47 5.23
C TRP A 185 -22.13 3.58 6.26
N ALA A 186 -21.00 4.00 6.80
CA ALA A 186 -20.87 5.31 7.40
C ALA A 186 -20.71 6.31 6.25
N GLY A 187 -21.77 7.07 5.96
CA GLY A 187 -21.69 8.19 5.02
C GLY A 187 -20.53 9.12 5.35
N ALA A 188 -20.15 9.99 4.41
CA ALA A 188 -19.27 11.11 4.77
C ALA A 188 -20.06 12.02 5.73
N GLY A 189 -20.02 11.71 7.02
CA GLY A 189 -20.41 12.65 8.06
C GLY A 189 -19.52 13.87 7.89
N GLY A 190 -20.15 15.04 7.76
CA GLY A 190 -19.49 16.32 7.54
C GLY A 190 -18.51 16.70 8.64
#